data_AF-A0A3P7N3K4-F1
#
_entry.id   AF-A0A3P7N3K4-F1
#
_cell.length_a   1.000
_cell.length_b   1.000
_cell.length_c   1.000
_cell.angle_alpha   90.00
_cell.angle_beta   90.00
_cell.angle_gamma   90.00
#
_symmetry.space_group_name_H-M   'P 1'
#
loop_
_entity.id
_entity.type
_entity.pdbx_description
1 polymer ?
#
loop_
_entity_poly.entity_id
_entity_poly.type
_entity_poly.pdbx_seq_one_letter_code
_entity_poly.pdbx_strand_id
1 'polypeptide(L)' 'MNDLDHDNRIDGTEILKALTHTHEGDTGPGVPIQNEDDIVSMVDAVLQDMDFNGDGYIDYAEYLKRQNT' A
#
# COMPACT_ATOMS: atom_id res chain seq x y z
N MET A 1 -4.53 11.32 -0.06
CA MET A 1 -5.02 10.39 -1.09
C MET A 1 -3.77 9.82 -1.73
N ASN A 2 -3.64 8.50 -1.75
CA ASN A 2 -2.36 7.84 -2.03
C ASN A 2 -2.14 7.46 -3.50
N ASP A 3 -3.12 7.77 -4.33
CA ASP A 3 -3.08 7.74 -5.79
C ASP A 3 -2.37 9.03 -6.28
N LEU A 4 -1.10 8.88 -6.68
CA LEU A 4 -0.17 9.96 -7.02
C LEU A 4 -0.17 10.32 -8.49
N ASP A 5 -0.44 9.34 -9.35
CA ASP A 5 -0.46 9.52 -10.81
C ASP A 5 -1.88 9.61 -11.38
N HIS A 6 -2.90 9.48 -10.52
CA HIS A 6 -4.32 9.63 -10.82
C HIS A 6 -4.85 8.57 -11.79
N ASP A 7 -4.27 7.37 -11.77
CA ASP A 7 -4.71 6.24 -12.59
C ASP A 7 -5.88 5.44 -11.95
N ASN A 8 -6.27 5.77 -10.72
CA ASN A 8 -7.28 5.10 -9.89
C ASN A 8 -6.93 3.66 -9.50
N ARG A 9 -5.64 3.31 -9.52
CA ARG A 9 -5.08 2.06 -9.02
C ARG A 9 -4.11 2.41 -7.90
N ILE A 10 -3.63 1.38 -7.22
CA ILE A 10 -2.61 1.52 -6.18
C ILE A 10 -1.45 0.59 -6.52
N ASP A 11 -0.26 1.16 -6.76
CA ASP A 11 0.97 0.42 -7.05
C ASP A 11 1.89 0.25 -5.81
N GLY A 12 2.98 -0.51 -5.96
CA GLY A 12 3.94 -0.75 -4.89
C GLY A 12 4.60 0.52 -4.32
N THR A 13 4.81 1.56 -5.13
CA THR A 13 5.39 2.85 -4.72
C THR A 13 4.38 3.68 -3.94
N GLU A 14 3.11 3.56 -4.28
CA GLU A 14 2.00 4.19 -3.56
C GLU A 14 1.72 3.47 -2.24
N ILE A 15 1.80 2.14 -2.20
CA ILE A 15 1.76 1.36 -0.95
C ILE A 15 2.92 1.79 -0.04
N LEU A 16 4.13 1.85 -0.58
CA LEU A 16 5.31 2.34 0.11
C LEU A 16 5.06 3.72 0.74
N LYS A 17 4.55 4.66 -0.05
CA LYS A 17 4.27 6.00 0.46
C LYS A 17 3.21 5.96 1.57
N ALA A 18 2.14 5.16 1.43
CA ALA A 18 1.11 5.02 2.47
C ALA A 18 1.68 4.50 3.79
N LEU A 19 2.54 3.49 3.73
CA LEU A 19 3.16 2.86 4.90
C LEU A 19 4.12 3.80 5.64
N THR A 20 4.73 4.71 4.90
CA THR A 20 5.83 5.58 5.37
C THR A 20 5.38 7.02 5.64
N HIS A 21 4.14 7.37 5.30
CA HIS A 21 3.59 8.70 5.49
C HIS A 21 3.26 8.97 6.96
N THR A 22 4.22 9.55 7.69
CA THR A 22 3.98 10.23 8.98
C THR A 22 3.30 11.57 8.73
N HIS A 23 2.09 11.79 9.26
CA HIS A 23 1.51 13.14 9.34
C HIS A 23 2.24 13.93 10.44
N GLU A 24 2.75 15.13 10.12
CA GLU A 24 3.18 16.11 11.14
C GLU A 24 1.95 16.58 11.94
N GLY A 25 1.50 15.77 12.91
CA GLY A 25 0.44 16.16 13.83
C GLY A 25 -0.53 15.07 14.30
N ASP A 26 -0.42 13.82 13.84
CA ASP A 26 -1.35 12.77 14.28
C ASP A 26 -0.63 11.49 14.72
N THR A 27 -1.05 10.94 15.86
CA THR A 27 -0.53 9.73 16.53
C THR A 27 -0.92 8.44 15.80
N GLY A 28 -0.71 8.37 14.50
CA GLY A 28 -0.70 7.10 13.74
C GLY A 28 0.69 6.48 13.78
N PRO A 29 0.84 5.14 13.74
CA PRO A 29 2.14 4.50 13.70
C PRO A 29 2.74 4.70 12.31
N GLY A 30 3.28 5.89 12.04
CA GLY A 30 4.27 6.02 10.99
C GLY A 30 5.45 5.16 11.40
N VAL A 31 5.60 4.01 10.75
CA VAL A 31 6.62 3.04 11.10
C VAL A 31 7.97 3.70 10.81
N PRO A 32 8.84 3.91 11.81
CA PRO A 32 10.20 4.36 11.56
C PRO A 32 10.85 3.29 10.69
N ILE A 33 11.07 3.65 9.43
CA ILE A 33 11.74 2.77 8.48
C ILE A 33 13.18 2.60 8.97
N GLN A 34 13.51 1.43 9.46
CA GLN A 34 14.88 1.10 9.88
C GLN A 34 15.65 0.32 8.82
N ASN A 35 14.95 -0.41 7.94
CA ASN A 35 15.56 -1.20 6.87
C ASN A 35 14.67 -1.21 5.61
N GLU A 36 15.28 -1.08 4.44
CA GLU A 36 14.63 -1.21 3.13
C GLU A 36 14.04 -2.60 2.90
N ASP A 37 14.67 -3.66 3.42
CA ASP A 37 14.16 -5.04 3.29
C ASP A 37 12.80 -5.23 3.97
N ASP A 38 12.59 -4.57 5.12
CA ASP A 38 11.34 -4.64 5.88
C ASP A 38 10.22 -3.93 5.12
N ILE A 39 10.54 -2.83 4.44
CA ILE A 39 9.60 -2.10 3.58
C ILE A 39 9.17 -2.98 2.42
N VAL A 40 10.13 -3.58 1.72
CA VAL A 40 9.84 -4.46 0.57
C VAL A 40 8.94 -5.60 1.03
N SER A 41 9.24 -6.20 2.17
CA SER A 41 8.42 -7.25 2.76
C SER A 41 6.99 -6.80 3.08
N MET A 42 6.80 -5.56 3.53
CA MET A 42 5.47 -4.99 3.77
C MET A 42 4.70 -4.73 2.47
N VAL A 43 5.38 -4.20 1.45
CA VAL A 43 4.77 -3.97 0.12
C VAL A 43 4.35 -5.32 -0.49
N ASP A 44 5.25 -6.30 -0.45
CA ASP A 44 4.98 -7.67 -0.93
C ASP A 44 3.80 -8.30 -0.19
N ALA A 45 3.70 -8.12 1.13
CA ALA A 45 2.60 -8.64 1.92
C ALA A 45 1.25 -8.00 1.54
N VAL A 46 1.23 -6.70 1.22
CA VAL A 46 0.01 -6.02 0.76
C VAL A 46 -0.40 -6.50 -0.62
N LEU A 47 0.54 -6.58 -1.56
CA LEU A 47 0.26 -7.07 -2.91
C LEU A 47 -0.22 -8.53 -2.88
N GLN A 48 0.44 -9.41 -2.12
CA GLN A 48 0.04 -10.82 -2.01
C GLN A 48 -1.41 -11.01 -1.54
N ASP A 49 -1.90 -10.09 -0.73
CA ASP A 49 -3.20 -10.17 -0.08
C ASP A 49 -4.32 -9.45 -0.86
N MET A 50 -3.96 -8.53 -1.75
CA MET A 50 -4.91 -7.65 -2.44
C MET A 50 -4.83 -7.72 -3.97
N ASP A 51 -3.66 -7.94 -4.55
CA ASP A 51 -3.47 -8.13 -5.99
C ASP A 51 -3.86 -9.56 -6.36
N PHE A 52 -5.15 -9.75 -6.65
CA PHE A 52 -5.71 -11.07 -6.95
C PHE A 52 -5.35 -11.55 -8.35
N ASN A 53 -5.00 -10.62 -9.25
CA ASN A 53 -4.77 -10.90 -10.65
C ASN A 53 -3.26 -11.01 -11.00
N GLY A 54 -2.39 -10.49 -10.13
CA GLY A 54 -0.94 -10.57 -10.23
C GLY A 54 -0.32 -9.55 -11.20
N ASP A 55 -0.99 -8.44 -11.49
CA ASP A 55 -0.48 -7.39 -12.39
C ASP A 55 0.36 -6.31 -11.69
N GLY A 56 0.51 -6.41 -10.37
CA GLY A 56 1.28 -5.46 -9.56
C GLY A 56 0.51 -4.20 -9.18
N TYR A 57 -0.79 -4.15 -9.46
CA TYR A 57 -1.69 -3.07 -9.07
C TYR A 57 -2.82 -3.61 -8.20
N ILE A 58 -3.40 -2.72 -7.39
CA ILE A 58 -4.64 -3.00 -6.67
C ILE A 58 -5.70 -2.06 -7.23
N ASP A 59 -6.68 -2.62 -7.94
CA ASP A 59 -7.83 -1.87 -8.41
C ASP A 59 -8.96 -1.80 -7.36
N TYR A 60 -9.99 -1.01 -7.65
CA TYR A 60 -11.12 -0.84 -6.73
C TYR A 60 -11.93 -2.13 -6.50
N ALA A 61 -12.05 -2.99 -7.51
CA ALA A 61 -12.78 -4.25 -7.39
C ALA A 61 -12.00 -5.24 -6.49
N GLU A 62 -10.68 -5.27 -6.61
CA GLU A 62 -9.77 -6.04 -5.76
C GLU A 62 -9.79 -5.56 -4.32
N TYR A 63 -9.73 -4.24 -4.11
CA TYR A 63 -9.90 -3.63 -2.79
C TYR A 63 -11.22 -4.05 -2.11
N LEU A 64 -12.34 -3.95 -2.83
CA LEU A 64 -13.64 -4.36 -2.30
C LEU A 64 -13.73 -5.86 -2.01
N LYS A 65 -13.12 -6.69 -2.86
CA LYS A 65 -13.10 -8.14 -2.68
C LYS A 65 -12.42 -8.53 -1.37
N ARG A 66 -11.33 -7.85 -1.00
CA ARG A 66 -10.70 -8.01 0.31
C ARG A 66 -11.60 -7.55 1.45
N GLN A 67 -12.31 -6.42 1.33
CA GLN A 67 -13.20 -5.95 2.42
C GLN A 67 -14.40 -6.85 2.69
N ASN A 68 -14.83 -7.60 1.68
CA ASN A 68 -15.96 -8.52 1.77
C ASN A 68 -15.56 -9.96 2.14
N THR A 69 -14.29 -10.23 2.41
CA THR A 69 -13.75 -11.54 2.83
C THR A 69 -13.34 -11.49 4.31
#